data_AF-A0A350QJ18-F1
#
_entry.id   AF-A0A350QJ18-F1
#
_cell.length_a   1.000
_cell.length_b   1.000
_cell.length_c   1.000
_cell.angle_alpha   90.00
_cell.angle_beta   90.00
_cell.angle_gamma   90.00
#
_symmetry.space_group_name_H-M   'P 1'
#
loop_
_entity.id
_entity.type
_entity.pdbx_description
1 polymer ?
#
loop_
_entity_poly.entity_id
_entity_poly.type
_entity_poly.pdbx_seq_one_letter_code
_entity_poly.pdbx_strand_id
1 'polypeptide(L)'
;RAALSRLAQQRHPHLILEENDLVLFSSILIPGNEMLVSRLITQLKLLKVRTLQSADSPQLIHVSGHPNQGELDLMYRYVQPAMAIPVHGEAAHIQANATVAKA
;
A
#
# COMPACT_ATOMS: atom_id res chain seq x y z
N ARG A 1 -4.53 -14.92 -11.16
CA ARG A 1 -4.74 -14.67 -9.70
C ARG A 1 -3.38 -14.55 -9.03
N ALA A 2 -3.25 -13.68 -8.02
CA ALA A 2 -2.00 -13.44 -7.30
C ALA A 2 -1.46 -14.71 -6.59
N ALA A 3 -0.15 -14.76 -6.34
CA ALA A 3 0.52 -15.91 -5.73
C ALA A 3 0.03 -16.18 -4.29
N LEU A 4 -0.07 -15.16 -3.45
CA LEU A 4 -0.53 -15.29 -2.07
C LEU A 4 -1.96 -15.85 -1.96
N SER A 5 -2.85 -15.45 -2.87
CA SER A 5 -4.21 -16.02 -2.93
C SER A 5 -4.21 -17.50 -3.31
N ARG A 6 -3.25 -17.96 -4.14
CA ARG A 6 -3.09 -19.39 -4.44
C ARG A 6 -2.52 -20.16 -3.24
N LEU A 7 -1.59 -19.56 -2.50
CA LEU A 7 -1.03 -20.13 -1.27
C LEU A 7 -2.11 -20.31 -0.19
N ALA A 8 -2.92 -19.28 0.06
CA ALA A 8 -4.03 -19.35 1.02
C ALA A 8 -5.11 -20.39 0.63
N GLN A 9 -5.16 -20.78 -0.64
CA GLN A 9 -6.06 -21.81 -1.17
C GLN A 9 -5.37 -23.18 -1.31
N GLN A 10 -4.11 -23.33 -0.90
CA GLN A 10 -3.28 -24.53 -1.09
C GLN A 10 -3.21 -25.02 -2.56
N ARG A 11 -3.20 -24.07 -3.50
CA ARG A 11 -3.18 -24.31 -4.96
C ARG A 11 -1.93 -23.77 -5.63
N HIS A 12 -0.92 -23.36 -4.86
CA HIS A 12 0.33 -22.89 -5.43
C HIS A 12 1.18 -24.10 -5.86
N PRO A 13 1.71 -24.13 -7.10
CA PRO A 13 2.30 -25.35 -7.66
C PRO A 13 3.64 -25.78 -7.02
N HIS A 14 4.31 -24.87 -6.33
CA HIS A 14 5.68 -25.08 -5.83
C HIS A 14 5.86 -24.80 -4.34
N LEU A 15 4.86 -24.23 -3.68
CA LEU A 15 4.99 -23.73 -2.31
C LEU A 15 3.71 -24.05 -1.54
N ILE A 16 3.86 -24.42 -0.28
CA ILE A 16 2.78 -24.71 0.66
C ILE A 16 3.08 -23.86 1.90
N LEU A 17 2.04 -23.32 2.52
CA LEU A 17 2.16 -22.63 3.81
C LEU A 17 1.98 -23.66 4.93
N GLU A 18 2.84 -23.58 5.94
CA GLU A 18 2.78 -24.43 7.12
C GLU A 18 2.23 -23.68 8.33
N GLU A 19 1.82 -24.43 9.35
CA GLU A 19 1.37 -23.83 10.60
C GLU A 19 2.48 -22.98 11.21
N ASN A 20 2.12 -21.80 11.75
CA ASN A 20 3.03 -20.81 12.36
C ASN A 20 3.90 -19.98 11.41
N ASP A 21 3.85 -20.23 10.10
CA ASP A 21 4.40 -19.31 9.09
C ASP A 21 3.89 -17.89 9.33
N LEU A 22 4.69 -16.90 8.94
CA LEU A 22 4.35 -15.47 9.05
C LEU A 22 4.24 -14.84 7.66
N VAL A 23 3.05 -14.35 7.34
CA VAL A 23 2.81 -13.55 6.15
C VAL A 23 2.83 -12.06 6.52
N LEU A 24 3.79 -11.33 5.96
CA LEU A 24 3.93 -9.89 6.12
C LEU A 24 3.20 -9.15 5.00
N PHE A 25 2.22 -8.32 5.35
CA PHE A 25 1.57 -7.42 4.41
C PHE A 25 2.31 -6.08 4.40
N SER A 26 3.42 -6.05 3.66
CA SER A 26 4.26 -4.87 3.39
C SER A 26 3.61 -3.91 2.37
N SER A 27 2.31 -3.66 2.53
CA SER A 27 1.49 -2.90 1.59
C SER A 27 0.38 -2.16 2.32
N ILE A 28 -0.11 -1.06 1.75
CA ILE A 28 -1.34 -0.41 2.19
C ILE A 28 -2.58 -1.08 1.60
N LEU A 29 -3.68 -1.03 2.34
CA LEU A 29 -4.98 -1.46 1.85
C LEU A 29 -5.55 -0.36 0.95
N ILE A 30 -5.65 -0.66 -0.35
CA ILE A 30 -6.23 0.26 -1.32
C ILE A 30 -7.75 0.31 -1.11
N PRO A 31 -8.37 1.52 -1.04
CA PRO A 31 -9.81 1.66 -0.92
C PRO A 31 -10.57 0.81 -1.95
N GLY A 32 -11.56 0.05 -1.50
CA GLY A 32 -12.35 -0.88 -2.33
C GLY A 32 -11.86 -2.33 -2.32
N ASN A 33 -10.68 -2.62 -1.76
CA ASN A 33 -10.14 -3.97 -1.63
C ASN A 33 -10.30 -4.59 -0.23
N GLU A 34 -10.96 -3.91 0.70
CA GLU A 34 -11.09 -4.30 2.12
C GLU A 34 -11.60 -5.73 2.27
N MET A 35 -12.69 -6.04 1.55
CA MET A 35 -13.35 -7.35 1.60
C MET A 35 -12.48 -8.47 1.02
N LEU A 36 -11.73 -8.18 -0.05
CA LEU A 36 -10.84 -9.16 -0.68
C LEU A 36 -9.67 -9.50 0.23
N VAL A 37 -9.06 -8.48 0.85
CA VAL A 37 -7.95 -8.66 1.78
C VAL A 37 -8.42 -9.36 3.06
N SER A 38 -9.57 -8.97 3.61
CA SER A 38 -10.16 -9.61 4.80
C SER A 38 -10.43 -11.11 4.59
N ARG A 39 -10.98 -11.48 3.43
CA ARG A 39 -11.18 -12.90 3.05
C ARG A 39 -9.84 -13.64 2.96
N LEU A 40 -8.82 -13.03 2.37
CA LEU A 40 -7.50 -13.63 2.25
C LEU A 40 -6.86 -13.87 3.63
N ILE A 41 -6.89 -12.87 4.51
CA ILE A 41 -6.40 -12.98 5.89
C ILE A 41 -7.16 -14.08 6.64
N THR A 42 -8.47 -14.18 6.44
CA THR A 42 -9.29 -15.23 7.07
C THR A 42 -8.86 -16.62 6.59
N GLN A 43 -8.62 -16.81 5.29
CA GLN A 43 -8.12 -18.08 4.74
C GLN A 43 -6.76 -18.46 5.35
N LEU A 44 -5.83 -17.50 5.46
CA LEU A 44 -4.53 -17.72 6.08
C LEU A 44 -4.66 -18.12 7.56
N LYS A 45 -5.54 -17.44 8.31
CA LYS A 45 -5.80 -17.78 9.72
C LYS A 45 -6.37 -19.19 9.90
N LEU A 46 -7.22 -19.65 8.99
CA LEU A 46 -7.74 -21.04 9.01
C LEU A 46 -6.62 -22.08 8.82
N LEU A 47 -5.51 -21.71 8.18
CA LEU A 47 -4.31 -22.53 8.05
C LEU A 47 -3.36 -22.39 9.26
N LYS A 48 -3.77 -21.69 10.32
CA LYS A 48 -2.92 -21.31 11.47
C LYS A 48 -1.65 -20.55 11.06
N VAL A 49 -1.70 -19.85 9.94
CA VAL A 49 -0.65 -18.93 9.49
C VAL A 49 -0.88 -17.59 10.17
N ARG A 50 0.21 -17.00 10.67
CA ARG A 50 0.19 -15.67 11.29
C ARG A 50 0.25 -14.59 10.20
N THR A 51 -0.39 -13.46 10.45
CA THR A 51 -0.39 -12.31 9.54
C THR A 51 0.01 -11.07 10.30
N LEU A 52 0.91 -10.25 9.73
CA LEU A 52 1.25 -8.93 10.25
C LEU A 52 0.96 -7.89 9.18
N GLN A 53 0.09 -6.92 9.49
CA GLN A 53 -0.19 -5.80 8.61
C GLN A 53 0.71 -4.62 8.94
N SER A 54 1.00 -3.76 7.96
CA SER A 54 1.83 -2.58 8.19
C SER A 54 1.28 -1.64 9.25
N ALA A 55 -0.05 -1.53 9.40
CA ALA A 55 -0.67 -0.70 10.43
C ALA A 55 -0.51 -1.26 11.85
N ASP A 56 -0.33 -2.58 11.97
CA ASP A 56 -0.22 -3.29 13.24
C ASP A 56 1.25 -3.59 13.62
N SER A 57 2.19 -3.24 12.74
CA SER A 57 3.62 -3.56 12.90
C SER A 57 4.31 -2.56 13.82
N PRO A 58 5.13 -3.01 14.79
CA PRO A 58 5.94 -2.11 15.63
C PRO A 58 7.09 -1.46 14.83
N GLN A 59 7.44 -2.04 13.68
CA GLN A 59 8.45 -1.50 12.77
C GLN A 59 7.78 -1.00 11.49
N LEU A 60 8.33 0.05 10.90
CA LEU A 60 7.88 0.55 9.61
C LEU A 60 8.25 -0.46 8.51
N ILE A 61 7.27 -1.23 8.04
CA ILE A 61 7.46 -2.23 6.98
C ILE A 61 6.95 -1.77 5.63
N HIS A 62 6.21 -0.67 5.55
CA HIS A 62 5.73 -0.10 4.29
C HIS A 62 5.81 1.42 4.33
N VAL A 63 6.08 2.01 3.17
CA VAL A 63 6.03 3.45 2.92
C VAL A 63 5.30 3.70 1.61
N SER A 64 4.69 4.88 1.51
CA SER A 64 4.14 5.36 0.23
C SER A 64 5.26 5.49 -0.80
N GLY A 65 4.97 5.12 -2.05
CA GLY A 65 5.82 5.46 -3.19
C GLY A 65 5.58 6.87 -3.76
N HIS A 66 4.61 7.59 -3.20
CA HIS A 66 4.22 8.94 -3.62
C HIS A 66 4.65 9.99 -2.57
N PRO A 67 5.08 11.18 -3.02
CA PRO A 67 5.53 12.24 -2.13
C PRO A 67 4.38 12.80 -1.31
N ASN A 68 4.67 13.08 -0.04
CA ASN A 68 3.79 13.88 0.81
C ASN A 68 3.98 15.38 0.53
N GLN A 69 3.16 16.21 1.16
CA GLN A 69 3.20 17.67 0.96
C GLN A 69 4.58 18.30 1.15
N GLY A 70 5.36 17.88 2.16
CA GLY A 70 6.70 18.42 2.41
C GLY A 70 7.71 18.09 1.31
N GLU A 71 7.59 16.90 0.69
CA GLU A 71 8.43 16.49 -0.43
C GLU A 71 8.03 17.24 -1.72
N LEU A 72 6.73 17.50 -1.92
CA LEU A 72 6.23 18.36 -3.00
C LEU A 72 6.69 19.81 -2.86
N ASP A 73 6.62 20.38 -1.65
CA ASP A 73 7.12 21.72 -1.33
C ASP A 73 8.62 21.83 -1.64
N LEU A 74 9.41 20.83 -1.22
CA LEU A 74 10.84 20.77 -1.53
C LEU A 74 11.11 20.70 -3.04
N MET A 75 10.34 19.88 -3.77
CA MET A 75 10.43 19.76 -5.23
C MET A 75 10.17 21.12 -5.90
N TYR A 76 9.09 21.83 -5.54
CA TYR A 76 8.77 23.13 -6.14
C TYR A 76 9.82 24.20 -5.83
N ARG A 77 10.37 24.21 -4.62
CA ARG A 77 11.48 25.12 -4.25
C ARG A 77 12.73 24.91 -5.10
N TYR A 78 13.02 23.67 -5.48
CA TYR A 78 14.17 23.36 -6.33
C TYR A 78 13.92 23.65 -7.81
N VAL A 79 12.74 23.30 -8.33
CA VAL A 79 12.45 23.42 -9.76
C VAL A 79 12.11 24.85 -10.17
N GLN A 80 11.49 25.63 -9.26
CA GLN A 80 11.03 27.00 -9.52
C GLN A 80 10.31 27.17 -10.88
N PRO A 81 9.27 26.36 -11.15
CA PRO A 81 8.63 26.37 -12.46
C PRO A 81 7.86 27.68 -12.70
N ALA A 82 7.91 28.20 -13.93
CA ALA A 82 7.10 29.36 -14.33
C ALA A 82 5.58 29.06 -14.33
N MET A 83 5.21 27.78 -14.49
CA MET A 83 3.84 27.28 -14.43
C MET A 83 3.85 25.85 -13.91
N ALA A 84 2.91 25.51 -13.03
CA ALA A 84 2.70 24.16 -12.53
C ALA A 84 1.31 23.63 -12.93
N ILE A 85 1.27 22.42 -13.48
CA ILE A 85 0.04 21.69 -13.80
C ILE A 85 0.04 20.38 -12.99
N PRO A 86 -0.67 20.32 -11.85
CA PRO A 86 -0.73 19.11 -11.05
C PRO A 86 -1.46 17.97 -11.77
N VAL A 87 -0.93 16.75 -11.62
CA VAL A 87 -1.45 15.53 -12.25
C VAL A 87 -1.46 14.36 -11.26
N HIS A 88 -2.01 13.22 -11.70
CA HIS A 88 -1.98 11.93 -10.98
C HIS A 88 -2.64 11.94 -9.59
N GLY A 89 -3.95 12.12 -9.59
CA GLY A 89 -4.82 11.97 -8.42
C GLY A 89 -6.24 12.41 -8.74
N GLU A 90 -7.16 12.18 -7.81
CA GLU A 90 -8.52 12.74 -7.92
C GLU A 90 -8.51 14.27 -7.80
N ALA A 91 -9.64 14.91 -8.10
CA ALA A 91 -9.78 16.37 -8.08
C ALA A 91 -9.27 17.02 -6.78
N ALA A 92 -9.55 16.41 -5.63
CA ALA A 92 -9.05 16.89 -4.33
C ALA A 92 -7.52 16.86 -4.22
N HIS A 93 -6.87 15.82 -4.73
CA HIS A 93 -5.41 15.69 -4.75
C HIS A 93 -4.77 16.73 -5.69
N ILE A 94 -5.36 16.92 -6.87
CA ILE A 94 -4.92 17.94 -7.85
C ILE A 94 -5.01 19.33 -7.23
N GLN A 95 -6.12 19.64 -6.56
CA GLN A 95 -6.33 20.93 -5.90
C GLN A 95 -5.36 21.15 -4.72
N ALA A 96 -5.11 20.10 -3.92
CA ALA A 96 -4.13 20.17 -2.84
C ALA A 96 -2.72 20.43 -3.38
N ASN A 97 -2.28 19.69 -4.40
CA ASN A 97 -0.96 19.90 -5.02
C ASN A 97 -0.86 21.30 -5.68
N ALA A 98 -1.94 21.78 -6.33
CA ALA A 98 -1.99 23.16 -6.85
C ALA A 98 -1.81 24.22 -5.75
N THR A 99 -2.25 23.92 -4.53
CA THR A 99 -2.11 24.82 -3.38
C THR A 99 -0.67 24.83 -2.89
N VAL A 100 -0.02 23.67 -2.84
CA VAL A 100 1.42 23.55 -2.52
C VAL A 100 2.28 24.29 -3.54
N ALA A 101 1.97 24.17 -4.84
CA ALA A 101 2.72 24.83 -5.91
C ALA A 101 2.65 26.37 -5.89
N LYS A 102 1.65 26.95 -5.22
CA LYS A 102 1.46 28.40 -5.12
C LYS A 102 2.13 29.02 -3.89
N ALA A 103 2.50 28.20 -2.91
CA ALA A 103 3.14 28.61 -1.66
C ALA A 103 4.64 28.86 -1.89
#